data_AF-A0A023GKU5-F1
#
_entry.id   AF-A0A023GKU5-F1
#
_cell.length_a   1.000
_cell.length_b   1.000
_cell.length_c   1.000
_cell.angle_alpha   90.00
_cell.angle_beta   90.00
_cell.angle_gamma   90.00
#
_symmetry.space_group_name_H-M   'P 1'
#
loop_
_entity.id
_entity.type
_entity.pdbx_description
1 polymer ?
#
loop_
_entity_poly.entity_id
_entity_poly.type
_entity_poly.pdbx_seq_one_letter_code
_entity_poly.pdbx_strand_id
1 'polypeptide(L)'
;MGLCRLFSAPTSGGSNASVGGGSVMGFLLGLQLLATRYPHVVTEVLPKMSQLRSQNQGRPVACLTLLWAASQAGLTSLGHGLAVWLELLMPVMGTRMCAPYAVESLSALLARYPASEDGDAAAGQACNLGMRSLFTFMDVVYGSGPRLPLSSEQGRVLRDQLYPRLRHLCYAAETNRSAYFPSYLRRLGTGSSLLNAELLSSLEECLCRDPECLSVWRQLFVIQAPQSLRLLQHLEAKDAWRHLPRPTQRRLQATLVSWRSTTEAKEPALRDALAVCQALERKMGGPGFPWVRLLLTTVVLGVGGLVFWDVRLQHGGRFERSGTHALLKDTGLLSAWQKSSTQAAVYLNEGSTWAAEKLPVWYSEASRRLGPPLETAWEQLAKLSVAAWTNSEPLRTQVLRHTHSLLLWGNEWVPVCVESVLGVAHETWSVVGGCVGWLLEHVVHGARLSAHWLTDNLLTGSWSPEKLQSHAVEFASAMQKQAQVAVHWLWERLGSAQ
;
A
#
# COMPACT_ATOMS: atom_id res chain seq x y z
N MET A 1 41.86 8.94 10.63
CA MET A 1 42.57 10.18 11.01
C MET A 1 41.69 11.26 11.66
N GLY A 2 40.36 11.26 11.49
CA GLY A 2 39.48 12.30 12.09
C GLY A 2 39.24 12.18 13.61
N LEU A 3 39.28 10.99 14.20
CA LEU A 3 38.99 10.77 15.63
C LEU A 3 40.14 11.12 16.59
N CYS A 4 41.37 11.28 16.09
CA CYS A 4 42.49 11.77 16.91
C CYS A 4 42.39 13.28 17.20
N ARG A 5 41.54 14.03 16.49
CA ARG A 5 41.36 15.48 16.70
C ARG A 5 40.49 15.84 17.91
N LEU A 6 39.67 14.90 18.41
CA LEU A 6 38.90 15.12 19.65
C LEU A 6 39.78 15.12 20.91
N PHE A 7 41.01 14.60 20.82
CA PHE A 7 42.00 14.66 21.90
C PHE A 7 43.01 15.81 21.74
N SER A 8 42.89 16.64 20.70
CA SER A 8 43.69 17.87 20.56
C SER A 8 42.90 19.09 21.03
N ALA A 9 42.79 19.29 22.34
CA ALA A 9 42.48 20.58 22.97
C ALA A 9 43.58 20.90 24.00
N PRO A 10 43.92 22.19 24.18
CA PRO A 10 45.26 22.62 24.53
C PRO A 10 45.56 22.34 26.00
N THR A 11 46.71 21.72 26.27
CA THR A 11 47.38 21.79 27.57
C THR A 11 47.91 23.21 27.76
N SER A 12 47.00 24.16 28.01
CA SER A 12 47.32 25.47 28.56
C SER A 12 47.43 25.32 30.07
N GLY A 13 48.64 25.07 30.54
CA GLY A 13 48.94 24.97 31.97
C GLY A 13 50.23 24.22 32.23
N GLY A 14 51.34 24.95 32.27
CA GLY A 14 52.58 24.52 32.93
C GLY A 14 53.57 23.79 32.03
N SER A 15 54.64 24.50 31.68
CA SER A 15 55.92 23.93 31.28
C SER A 15 56.34 22.78 32.21
N ASN A 16 56.96 21.75 31.61
CA ASN A 16 57.62 20.57 32.20
C ASN A 16 56.81 19.26 32.19
N ALA A 17 56.68 18.63 31.01
CA ALA A 17 56.47 17.17 30.91
C ALA A 17 56.80 16.63 29.50
N SER A 18 58.08 16.59 29.11
CA SER A 18 58.54 16.01 27.84
C SER A 18 58.89 14.50 27.91
N VAL A 19 58.49 13.77 28.96
CA VAL A 19 58.86 12.34 29.14
C VAL A 19 57.66 11.39 29.37
N GLY A 20 56.43 11.89 29.51
CA GLY A 20 55.25 11.05 29.86
C GLY A 20 54.32 10.63 28.70
N GLY A 21 54.43 11.25 27.52
CA GLY A 21 53.42 11.11 26.44
C GLY A 21 53.47 9.78 25.66
N GLY A 22 54.66 9.20 25.49
CA GLY A 22 54.86 7.97 24.70
C GLY A 22 54.23 6.73 25.33
N SER A 23 54.30 6.60 26.66
CA SER A 23 53.73 5.46 27.40
C SER A 23 52.20 5.42 27.36
N VAL A 24 51.56 6.59 27.38
CA VAL A 24 50.08 6.70 27.36
C VAL A 24 49.55 6.30 25.99
N MET A 25 50.19 6.76 24.91
CA MET A 25 49.78 6.38 23.55
C MET A 25 49.98 4.88 23.29
N GLY A 26 51.09 4.31 23.76
CA GLY A 26 51.33 2.86 23.67
C GLY A 26 50.25 2.04 24.40
N PHE A 27 49.81 2.50 25.58
CA PHE A 27 48.72 1.86 26.31
C PHE A 27 47.38 1.97 25.59
N LEU A 28 47.03 3.13 25.03
CA LEU A 28 45.79 3.33 24.26
C LEU A 28 45.77 2.45 23.00
N LEU A 29 46.91 2.34 22.31
CA LEU A 29 47.07 1.42 21.17
C LEU A 29 46.92 -0.03 21.61
N GLY A 30 47.50 -0.41 22.74
CA GLY A 30 47.34 -1.74 23.34
C GLY A 30 45.87 -2.07 23.64
N LEU A 31 45.14 -1.14 24.27
CA LEU A 31 43.71 -1.28 24.53
C LEU A 31 42.90 -1.40 23.24
N GLN A 32 43.21 -0.58 22.23
CA GLN A 32 42.54 -0.66 20.93
C GLN A 32 42.78 -2.01 20.27
N LEU A 33 44.01 -2.50 20.24
CA LEU A 33 44.34 -3.81 19.66
C LEU A 33 43.65 -4.95 20.41
N LEU A 34 43.63 -4.90 21.73
CA LEU A 34 42.97 -5.91 22.56
C LEU A 34 41.46 -5.94 22.31
N ALA A 35 40.80 -4.79 22.37
CA ALA A 35 39.36 -4.67 22.13
C ALA A 35 38.97 -5.04 20.69
N THR A 36 39.84 -4.73 19.71
CA THR A 36 39.61 -5.07 18.30
C THR A 36 39.77 -6.58 18.05
N ARG A 37 40.78 -7.21 18.66
CA ARG A 37 41.10 -8.63 18.46
C ARG A 37 40.20 -9.57 19.26
N TYR A 38 39.79 -9.13 20.45
CA TYR A 38 38.97 -9.91 21.38
C TYR A 38 37.75 -9.09 21.86
N PRO A 39 36.79 -8.79 20.97
CA PRO A 39 35.65 -7.93 21.30
C PRO A 39 34.73 -8.54 22.37
N HIS A 40 34.70 -9.86 22.51
CA HIS A 40 33.93 -10.56 23.55
C HIS A 40 34.38 -10.20 24.98
N VAL A 41 35.68 -9.95 25.18
CA VAL A 41 36.23 -9.53 26.48
C VAL A 41 35.62 -8.19 26.91
N VAL A 42 35.37 -7.29 25.96
CA VAL A 42 34.75 -5.98 26.26
C VAL A 42 33.29 -6.16 26.66
N THR A 43 32.55 -7.05 25.99
CA THR A 43 31.14 -7.31 26.32
C THR A 43 30.96 -8.06 27.63
N GLU A 44 31.89 -8.94 28.02
CA GLU A 44 31.86 -9.63 29.32
C GLU A 44 32.12 -8.67 30.49
N VAL A 45 32.98 -7.68 30.30
CA VAL A 45 33.35 -6.70 31.34
C VAL A 45 32.41 -5.47 31.32
N LEU A 46 31.43 -5.43 30.43
CA LEU A 46 30.53 -4.30 30.22
C LEU A 46 29.80 -3.83 31.50
N PRO A 47 29.32 -4.72 32.40
CA PRO A 47 28.72 -4.29 33.67
C PRO A 47 29.71 -3.50 34.55
N LYS A 48 30.97 -3.95 34.61
CA LYS A 48 32.04 -3.26 35.35
C LYS A 48 32.40 -1.93 34.70
N MET A 49 32.44 -1.87 33.37
CA MET A 49 32.64 -0.62 32.64
C MET A 49 31.49 0.37 32.88
N SER A 50 30.26 -0.09 32.96
CA SER A 50 29.09 0.74 33.30
C SER A 50 29.21 1.35 34.70
N GLN A 51 29.68 0.57 35.68
CA GLN A 51 29.97 1.06 37.03
C GLN A 51 31.08 2.12 37.02
N LEU A 52 32.20 1.85 36.33
CA LEU A 52 33.31 2.80 36.19
C LEU A 52 32.89 4.09 35.48
N ARG A 53 32.02 3.98 34.46
CA ARG A 53 31.44 5.12 33.77
C ARG A 53 30.67 5.98 34.77
N SER A 54 29.76 5.40 35.55
CA SER A 54 28.96 6.12 36.55
C SER A 54 29.85 6.84 37.58
N GLN A 55 30.95 6.21 38.01
CA GLN A 55 31.93 6.83 38.93
C GLN A 55 32.71 7.99 38.30
N ASN A 56 32.93 7.97 36.99
CA ASN A 56 33.74 8.96 36.27
C ASN A 56 32.92 10.00 35.50
N GLN A 57 31.59 10.05 35.64
CA GLN A 57 30.75 11.01 34.91
C GLN A 57 31.13 12.48 35.18
N GLY A 58 31.66 12.79 36.37
CA GLY A 58 32.17 14.12 36.70
C GLY A 58 33.55 14.46 36.11
N ARG A 59 34.22 13.51 35.46
CA ARG A 59 35.57 13.66 34.90
C ARG A 59 35.54 13.42 33.39
N PRO A 60 35.38 14.47 32.57
CA PRO A 60 35.05 14.32 31.14
C PRO A 60 36.11 13.53 30.36
N VAL A 61 37.41 13.80 30.60
CA VAL A 61 38.50 13.12 29.89
C VAL A 61 38.54 11.62 30.23
N ALA A 62 38.40 11.26 31.51
CA ALA A 62 38.41 9.87 31.95
C ALA A 62 37.19 9.10 31.42
N CYS A 63 36.01 9.72 31.47
CA CYS A 63 34.77 9.15 30.93
C CYS A 63 34.89 8.93 29.41
N LEU A 64 35.30 9.94 28.64
CA LEU A 64 35.46 9.83 27.18
C LEU A 64 36.51 8.79 26.80
N THR A 65 37.61 8.68 27.54
CA THR A 65 38.64 7.65 27.30
C THR A 65 38.09 6.25 27.54
N LEU A 66 37.28 6.06 28.59
CA LEU A 66 36.61 4.79 28.88
C LEU A 66 35.62 4.42 27.77
N LEU A 67 34.76 5.37 27.36
CA LEU A 67 33.80 5.16 26.29
C LEU A 67 34.52 4.82 24.97
N TRP A 68 35.60 5.55 24.66
CA TRP A 68 36.41 5.30 23.47
C TRP A 68 37.06 3.93 23.46
N ALA A 69 37.67 3.52 24.58
CA ALA A 69 38.30 2.21 24.69
C ALA A 69 37.28 1.08 24.48
N ALA A 70 36.07 1.21 25.05
CA ALA A 70 34.99 0.25 24.84
C ALA A 70 34.51 0.23 23.38
N SER A 71 34.36 1.40 22.74
CA SER A 71 33.89 1.51 21.36
C SER A 71 34.79 0.79 20.34
N GLN A 72 36.05 0.50 20.68
CA GLN A 72 36.97 -0.22 19.79
C GLN A 72 36.49 -1.66 19.48
N ALA A 73 35.69 -2.27 20.35
CA ALA A 73 35.07 -3.58 20.09
C ALA A 73 34.20 -3.59 18.82
N GLY A 74 33.64 -2.44 18.45
CA GLY A 74 32.84 -2.28 17.23
C GLY A 74 33.64 -2.29 15.93
N LEU A 75 34.98 -2.21 15.97
CA LEU A 75 35.79 -2.15 14.76
C LEU A 75 35.79 -3.44 13.93
N THR A 76 35.54 -4.59 14.57
CA THR A 76 35.53 -5.93 13.96
C THR A 76 34.19 -6.64 14.01
N SER A 77 33.27 -6.25 14.90
CA SER A 77 31.93 -6.83 14.98
C SER A 77 30.86 -5.76 15.24
N LEU A 78 29.84 -5.71 14.37
CA LEU A 78 28.68 -4.83 14.54
C LEU A 78 27.91 -5.16 15.83
N GLY A 79 27.66 -6.44 16.12
CA GLY A 79 26.93 -6.88 17.31
C GLY A 79 27.59 -6.43 18.62
N HIS A 80 28.90 -6.66 18.77
CA HIS A 80 29.63 -6.22 19.97
C HIS A 80 29.67 -4.69 20.09
N GLY A 81 29.85 -3.99 18.96
CA GLY A 81 29.79 -2.53 18.92
C GLY A 81 28.43 -1.98 19.36
N LEU A 82 27.34 -2.58 18.88
CA LEU A 82 25.97 -2.20 19.27
C LEU A 82 25.70 -2.52 20.74
N ALA A 83 26.12 -3.67 21.24
CA ALA A 83 25.98 -4.01 22.66
C ALA A 83 26.66 -2.97 23.57
N VAL A 84 27.93 -2.63 23.26
CA VAL A 84 28.66 -1.58 23.96
C VAL A 84 27.93 -0.24 23.86
N TRP A 85 27.44 0.11 22.67
CA TRP A 85 26.76 1.38 22.47
C TRP A 85 25.46 1.47 23.29
N LEU A 86 24.62 0.44 23.27
CA LEU A 86 23.33 0.42 23.96
C LEU A 86 23.48 0.46 25.48
N GLU A 87 24.45 -0.27 26.05
CA GLU A 87 24.61 -0.33 27.50
C GLU A 87 25.48 0.79 28.06
N LEU A 88 26.54 1.19 27.34
CA LEU A 88 27.55 2.10 27.86
C LEU A 88 27.40 3.54 27.32
N LEU A 89 27.02 3.73 26.05
CA LEU A 89 26.98 5.06 25.42
C LEU A 89 25.57 5.68 25.43
N MET A 90 24.52 4.90 25.16
CA MET A 90 23.14 5.40 25.15
C MET A 90 22.74 6.10 26.47
N PRO A 91 23.05 5.57 27.67
CA PRO A 91 22.61 6.19 28.92
C PRO A 91 23.32 7.53 29.23
N VAL A 92 24.46 7.84 28.60
CA VAL A 92 25.17 9.11 28.80
C VAL A 92 24.80 10.17 27.76
N MET A 93 23.88 9.89 26.83
CA MET A 93 23.42 10.87 25.84
C MET A 93 22.69 12.06 26.46
N GLY A 94 22.20 11.94 27.70
CA GLY A 94 21.67 13.08 28.46
C GLY A 94 22.75 14.05 28.98
N THR A 95 24.03 13.67 28.93
CA THR A 95 25.14 14.48 29.46
C THR A 95 25.83 15.27 28.35
N ARG A 96 25.96 16.60 28.52
CA ARG A 96 26.53 17.50 27.50
C ARG A 96 27.92 17.12 27.02
N MET A 97 28.73 16.54 27.90
CA MET A 97 30.12 16.19 27.60
C MET A 97 30.25 14.91 26.76
N CYS A 98 29.32 13.96 26.89
CA CYS A 98 29.41 12.65 26.22
C CYS A 98 28.43 12.49 25.06
N ALA A 99 27.35 13.29 25.02
CA ALA A 99 26.31 13.16 24.01
C ALA A 99 26.83 13.29 22.55
N PRO A 100 27.69 14.27 22.21
CA PRO A 100 28.27 14.36 20.86
C PRO A 100 29.04 13.09 20.48
N TYR A 101 29.89 12.60 21.39
CA TYR A 101 30.67 11.38 21.18
C TYR A 101 29.80 10.14 21.01
N ALA A 102 28.71 10.02 21.76
CA ALA A 102 27.78 8.91 21.62
C ALA A 102 27.09 8.88 20.24
N VAL A 103 26.74 10.04 19.69
CA VAL A 103 26.15 10.13 18.33
C VAL A 103 27.20 9.82 17.26
N GLU A 104 28.39 10.41 17.36
CA GLU A 104 29.48 10.21 16.40
C GLU A 104 29.99 8.77 16.37
N SER A 105 30.09 8.12 17.54
CA SER A 105 30.49 6.71 17.64
C SER A 105 29.47 5.77 16.99
N LEU A 106 28.16 6.00 17.19
CA LEU A 106 27.12 5.20 16.51
C LEU A 106 27.14 5.45 15.00
N SER A 107 27.29 6.71 14.58
CA SER A 107 27.40 7.06 13.17
C SER A 107 28.60 6.39 12.50
N ALA A 108 29.77 6.42 13.14
CA ALA A 108 30.98 5.76 12.65
C ALA A 108 30.85 4.22 12.62
N LEU A 109 30.17 3.64 13.61
CA LEU A 109 29.90 2.21 13.66
C LEU A 109 28.98 1.80 12.50
N LEU A 110 27.84 2.47 12.33
CA LEU A 110 26.87 2.14 11.28
C LEU A 110 27.40 2.44 9.87
N ALA A 111 28.25 3.45 9.71
CA ALA A 111 28.91 3.74 8.43
C ALA A 111 29.93 2.65 8.03
N ARG A 112 30.52 1.95 9.01
CA ARG A 112 31.44 0.83 8.77
C ARG A 112 30.73 -0.44 8.30
N TYR A 113 29.51 -0.67 8.78
CA TYR A 113 28.70 -1.84 8.44
C TYR A 113 27.46 -1.42 7.66
N PRO A 114 27.56 -1.35 6.31
CA PRO A 114 26.41 -1.01 5.47
C PRO A 114 25.29 -2.04 5.60
N ALA A 115 24.08 -1.66 5.19
CA ALA A 115 22.90 -2.51 5.27
C ALA A 115 23.07 -3.83 4.53
N SER A 116 22.85 -4.92 5.24
CA SER A 116 22.89 -6.29 4.73
C SER A 116 21.93 -7.14 5.55
N GLU A 117 20.96 -7.80 4.92
CA GLU A 117 19.91 -8.54 5.64
C GLU A 117 20.50 -9.63 6.56
N ASP A 118 21.45 -10.43 6.06
CA ASP A 118 22.09 -11.50 6.83
C ASP A 118 23.01 -10.95 7.94
N GLY A 119 23.78 -9.89 7.63
CA GLY A 119 24.69 -9.27 8.59
C GLY A 119 23.95 -8.54 9.71
N ASP A 120 22.85 -7.89 9.38
CA ASP A 120 21.99 -7.14 10.32
C ASP A 120 21.23 -8.11 11.24
N ALA A 121 20.71 -9.21 10.71
CA ALA A 121 20.07 -10.26 11.51
C ALA A 121 21.05 -10.91 12.49
N ALA A 122 22.25 -11.30 12.01
CA ALA A 122 23.29 -11.89 12.85
C ALA A 122 23.79 -10.92 13.93
N ALA A 123 24.00 -9.64 13.58
CA ALA A 123 24.42 -8.62 14.54
C ALA A 123 23.33 -8.34 15.58
N GLY A 124 22.07 -8.26 15.14
CA GLY A 124 20.91 -8.06 16.01
C GLY A 124 20.75 -9.19 17.03
N GLN A 125 20.84 -10.45 16.59
CA GLN A 125 20.81 -11.61 17.48
C GLN A 125 22.00 -11.62 18.45
N ALA A 126 23.21 -11.31 17.98
CA ALA A 126 24.41 -11.31 18.81
C ALA A 126 24.37 -10.29 19.96
N CYS A 127 23.61 -9.20 19.84
CA CYS A 127 23.46 -8.19 20.89
C CYS A 127 22.08 -8.20 21.57
N ASN A 128 21.26 -9.25 21.34
CA ASN A 128 19.88 -9.34 21.83
C ASN A 128 19.07 -8.07 21.52
N LEU A 129 19.27 -7.52 20.31
CA LEU A 129 18.55 -6.35 19.84
C LEU A 129 17.09 -6.71 19.67
N GLY A 130 16.19 -5.94 20.28
CA GLY A 130 14.79 -6.28 20.27
C GLY A 130 13.88 -5.12 20.63
N MET A 131 12.65 -5.47 20.99
CA MET A 131 11.60 -4.50 21.37
C MET A 131 12.07 -3.48 22.42
N ARG A 132 12.71 -3.95 23.50
CA ARG A 132 13.12 -3.09 24.60
C ARG A 132 14.12 -2.02 24.14
N SER A 133 15.18 -2.41 23.43
CA SER A 133 16.21 -1.49 22.95
C SER A 133 15.65 -0.45 21.98
N LEU A 134 14.74 -0.87 21.09
CA LEU A 134 14.12 0.03 20.12
C LEU A 134 13.31 1.13 20.79
N PHE A 135 12.41 0.74 21.70
CA PHE A 135 11.57 1.71 22.39
C PHE A 135 12.34 2.57 23.39
N THR A 136 13.36 2.02 24.07
CA THR A 136 14.27 2.85 24.88
C THR A 136 14.97 3.89 24.00
N PHE A 137 15.47 3.51 22.83
CA PHE A 137 16.12 4.47 21.95
C PHE A 137 15.15 5.51 21.39
N MET A 138 13.94 5.08 21.01
CA MET A 138 12.88 5.99 20.59
C MET A 138 12.54 7.02 21.68
N ASP A 139 12.45 6.59 22.94
CA ASP A 139 12.21 7.48 24.08
C ASP A 139 13.35 8.50 24.26
N VAL A 140 14.59 8.11 23.95
CA VAL A 140 15.71 9.04 23.99
C VAL A 140 15.68 10.04 22.83
N VAL A 141 15.31 9.61 21.62
CA VAL A 141 15.31 10.45 20.41
C VAL A 141 14.10 11.40 20.35
N TYR A 142 12.92 10.90 20.72
CA TYR A 142 11.63 11.56 20.53
C TYR A 142 10.87 11.86 21.83
N GLY A 143 11.39 11.41 22.97
CA GLY A 143 10.69 11.53 24.25
C GLY A 143 10.45 12.97 24.68
N SER A 144 9.46 13.13 25.56
CA SER A 144 9.02 14.41 26.11
C SER A 144 9.96 14.99 27.18
N GLY A 145 11.13 14.38 27.38
CA GLY A 145 12.11 14.76 28.40
C GLY A 145 12.91 16.03 28.06
N PRO A 146 13.89 16.40 28.90
CA PRO A 146 14.80 17.50 28.60
C PRO A 146 15.50 17.23 27.26
N ARG A 147 15.55 18.25 26.40
CA ARG A 147 16.20 18.14 25.08
C ARG A 147 17.63 17.65 25.26
N LEU A 148 18.02 16.66 24.46
CA LEU A 148 19.39 16.17 24.45
C LEU A 148 20.34 17.35 24.18
N PRO A 149 21.48 17.43 24.89
CA PRO A 149 22.46 18.49 24.74
C PRO A 149 23.31 18.30 23.46
N LEU A 150 22.64 18.20 22.32
CA LEU A 150 23.19 17.96 20.99
C LEU A 150 23.06 19.22 20.13
N SER A 151 23.95 19.37 19.15
CA SER A 151 23.76 20.38 18.10
C SER A 151 22.54 20.05 17.25
N SER A 152 22.00 21.05 16.54
CA SER A 152 20.87 20.86 15.62
C SER A 152 21.18 19.79 14.55
N GLU A 153 22.41 19.78 14.05
CA GLU A 153 22.88 18.79 13.07
C GLU A 153 22.97 17.39 13.67
N GLN A 154 23.58 17.24 14.84
CA GLN A 154 23.68 15.95 15.53
C GLN A 154 22.32 15.38 15.88
N GLY A 155 21.37 16.23 16.31
CA GLY A 155 19.99 15.84 16.55
C GLY A 155 19.25 15.41 15.29
N ARG A 156 19.55 16.01 14.12
CA ARG A 156 19.04 15.57 12.81
C ARG A 156 19.63 14.23 12.40
N VAL A 157 20.94 14.06 12.47
CA VAL A 157 21.62 12.79 12.14
C VAL A 157 21.07 11.64 12.99
N LEU A 158 20.92 11.88 14.30
CA LEU A 158 20.38 10.88 15.23
C LEU A 158 18.99 10.40 14.82
N ARG A 159 18.10 11.34 14.47
CA ARG A 159 16.70 11.05 14.14
C ARG A 159 16.49 10.55 12.71
N ASP A 160 17.17 11.14 11.74
CA ASP A 160 16.86 10.93 10.33
C ASP A 160 17.75 9.83 9.70
N GLN A 161 18.87 9.47 10.33
CA GLN A 161 19.80 8.45 9.83
C GLN A 161 20.00 7.29 10.82
N LEU A 162 20.37 7.59 12.07
CA LEU A 162 20.76 6.55 13.04
C LEU A 162 19.55 5.77 13.57
N TYR A 163 18.45 6.46 13.89
CA TYR A 163 17.23 5.83 14.37
C TYR A 163 16.57 4.88 13.35
N PRO A 164 16.34 5.26 12.08
CA PRO A 164 15.79 4.34 11.09
C PRO A 164 16.69 3.11 10.88
N ARG A 165 18.01 3.30 10.90
CA ARG A 165 18.97 2.20 10.78
C ARG A 165 18.90 1.24 11.97
N LEU A 166 18.81 1.75 13.21
CA LEU A 166 18.65 0.90 14.38
C LEU A 166 17.29 0.18 14.40
N ARG A 167 16.22 0.85 13.94
CA ARG A 167 14.89 0.23 13.77
C ARG A 167 14.95 -0.96 12.82
N HIS A 168 15.64 -0.82 11.68
CA HIS A 168 15.83 -1.91 10.73
C HIS A 168 16.63 -3.07 11.33
N LEU A 169 17.69 -2.78 12.10
CA LEU A 169 18.46 -3.80 12.82
C LEU A 169 17.57 -4.57 13.82
N CYS A 170 16.67 -3.88 14.53
CA CYS A 170 15.74 -4.54 15.46
C CYS A 170 14.75 -5.45 14.71
N TYR A 171 14.21 -4.99 13.58
CA TYR A 171 13.31 -5.80 12.74
C TYR A 171 14.01 -6.96 12.04
N ALA A 172 15.33 -6.89 11.82
CA ALA A 172 16.11 -7.99 11.27
C ALA A 172 16.42 -9.04 12.35
N ALA A 173 16.56 -8.63 13.61
CA ALA A 173 16.83 -9.50 14.74
C ALA A 173 15.62 -10.37 15.11
N GLU A 174 14.41 -9.80 15.08
CA GLU A 174 13.15 -10.47 15.41
C GLU A 174 12.31 -10.73 14.15
N THR A 175 11.92 -11.98 13.92
CA THR A 175 11.11 -12.35 12.74
C THR A 175 9.66 -11.83 12.82
N ASN A 176 9.14 -11.61 14.03
CA ASN A 176 7.72 -11.32 14.26
C ASN A 176 7.50 -9.84 14.57
N ARG A 177 7.26 -9.03 13.53
CA ARG A 177 7.00 -7.58 13.69
C ARG A 177 5.71 -7.28 14.45
N SER A 178 4.75 -8.20 14.43
CA SER A 178 3.52 -8.18 15.24
C SER A 178 3.77 -8.03 16.74
N ALA A 179 4.94 -8.44 17.25
CA ALA A 179 5.30 -8.22 18.65
C ALA A 179 5.42 -6.72 18.99
N TYR A 180 5.96 -5.90 18.07
CA TYR A 180 6.17 -4.47 18.30
C TYR A 180 4.88 -3.65 18.20
N PHE A 181 3.91 -4.15 17.43
CA PHE A 181 2.68 -3.43 17.09
C PHE A 181 1.89 -2.92 18.31
N PRO A 182 1.62 -3.72 19.37
CA PRO A 182 0.94 -3.25 20.59
C PRO A 182 1.67 -2.11 21.28
N SER A 183 3.00 -2.15 21.31
CA SER A 183 3.84 -1.15 21.98
C SER A 183 3.86 0.16 21.20
N TYR A 184 3.93 0.11 19.87
CA TYR A 184 3.75 1.28 19.01
C TYR A 184 2.36 1.91 19.20
N LEU A 185 1.31 1.09 19.15
CA LEU A 185 -0.08 1.56 19.26
C LEU A 185 -0.34 2.21 20.62
N ARG A 186 0.13 1.60 21.71
CA ARG A 186 -0.05 2.14 23.08
C ARG A 186 0.56 3.54 23.25
N ARG A 187 1.69 3.81 22.60
CA ARG A 187 2.43 5.09 22.67
C ARG A 187 1.81 6.18 21.80
N LEU A 188 0.85 5.85 20.95
CA LEU A 188 0.31 6.78 19.98
C LEU A 188 -0.53 7.88 20.65
N GLY A 189 -0.09 9.12 20.44
CA GLY A 189 -0.72 10.36 20.91
C GLY A 189 -0.46 10.73 22.37
N THR A 190 0.57 10.15 22.99
CA THR A 190 1.07 10.59 24.31
C THR A 190 2.28 11.52 24.22
N GLY A 191 2.81 11.78 23.02
CA GLY A 191 4.02 12.60 22.83
C GLY A 191 3.93 13.64 21.72
N SER A 192 5.10 14.12 21.30
CA SER A 192 5.24 15.18 20.30
C SER A 192 4.65 14.80 18.93
N SER A 193 4.37 15.80 18.09
CA SER A 193 3.90 15.56 16.70
C SER A 193 4.90 14.72 15.91
N LEU A 194 6.20 14.91 16.14
CA LEU A 194 7.27 14.12 15.52
C LEU A 194 7.23 12.65 15.96
N LEU A 195 7.04 12.39 17.26
CA LEU A 195 6.89 11.03 17.76
C LEU A 195 5.65 10.36 17.14
N ASN A 196 4.52 11.06 17.10
CA ASN A 196 3.29 10.49 16.55
C ASN A 196 3.42 10.17 15.05
N ALA A 197 4.10 11.03 14.27
CA ALA A 197 4.40 10.75 12.87
C ALA A 197 5.26 9.49 12.71
N GLU A 198 6.28 9.31 13.58
CA GLU A 198 7.15 8.13 13.56
C GLU A 198 6.45 6.85 14.03
N LEU A 199 5.56 6.94 15.02
CA LEU A 199 4.75 5.81 15.46
C LEU A 199 3.77 5.36 14.37
N LEU A 200 3.13 6.31 13.68
CA LEU A 200 2.23 6.01 12.55
C LEU A 200 2.97 5.37 11.38
N SER A 201 4.14 5.89 11.01
CA SER A 201 4.97 5.30 9.94
C SER A 201 5.42 3.88 10.30
N SER A 202 5.78 3.64 11.56
CA SER A 202 6.18 2.31 12.05
C SER A 202 5.01 1.33 12.07
N LEU A 203 3.80 1.77 12.48
CA LEU A 203 2.58 0.95 12.46
C LEU A 203 2.18 0.58 11.03
N GLU A 204 2.26 1.52 10.09
CA GLU A 204 2.03 1.28 8.66
C GLU A 204 3.04 0.26 8.10
N GLU A 205 4.33 0.40 8.41
CA GLU A 205 5.35 -0.56 7.97
C GLU A 205 5.10 -1.97 8.55
N CYS A 206 4.68 -2.06 9.82
CA CYS A 206 4.31 -3.32 10.45
C CYS A 206 3.16 -4.00 9.69
N LEU A 207 2.09 -3.26 9.36
CA LEU A 207 0.96 -3.77 8.56
C LEU A 207 1.37 -4.18 7.14
N CYS A 208 2.33 -3.49 6.54
CA CYS A 208 2.87 -3.83 5.23
C CYS A 208 3.65 -5.14 5.21
N ARG A 209 4.39 -5.43 6.28
CA ARG A 209 5.42 -6.47 6.29
C ARG A 209 4.99 -7.75 7.01
N ASP A 210 4.10 -7.65 8.00
CA ASP A 210 3.61 -8.79 8.77
C ASP A 210 2.07 -8.80 8.80
N PRO A 211 1.42 -9.80 8.17
CA PRO A 211 -0.04 -9.92 8.16
C PRO A 211 -0.64 -10.17 9.55
N GLU A 212 0.12 -10.72 10.50
CA GLU A 212 -0.34 -10.95 11.87
C GLU A 212 -0.51 -9.65 12.67
N CYS A 213 0.08 -8.54 12.23
CA CYS A 213 -0.17 -7.24 12.86
C CYS A 213 -1.67 -6.88 12.87
N LEU A 214 -2.41 -7.26 11.83
CA LEU A 214 -3.85 -7.00 11.76
C LEU A 214 -4.64 -7.89 12.73
N SER A 215 -4.21 -9.13 12.95
CA SER A 215 -4.85 -10.05 13.90
C SER A 215 -4.67 -9.55 15.34
N VAL A 216 -3.46 -9.08 15.67
CA VAL A 216 -3.14 -8.40 16.94
C VAL A 216 -3.92 -7.10 17.08
N TRP A 217 -3.99 -6.28 16.03
CA TRP A 217 -4.74 -5.02 16.07
C TRP A 217 -6.23 -5.26 16.35
N ARG A 218 -6.83 -6.31 15.77
CA ARG A 218 -8.22 -6.70 16.03
C ARG A 218 -8.51 -6.96 17.50
N GLN A 219 -7.56 -7.55 18.23
CA GLN A 219 -7.70 -7.80 19.67
C GLN A 219 -7.57 -6.50 20.49
N LEU A 220 -6.79 -5.54 20.00
CA LEU A 220 -6.53 -4.27 20.68
C LEU A 220 -7.53 -3.17 20.33
N PHE A 221 -8.31 -3.31 19.26
CA PHE A 221 -9.17 -2.24 18.73
C PHE A 221 -10.09 -1.62 19.78
N VAL A 222 -10.81 -2.45 20.54
CA VAL A 222 -11.73 -1.97 21.59
C VAL A 222 -10.97 -1.42 22.80
N ILE A 223 -9.88 -2.08 23.19
CA ILE A 223 -9.07 -1.73 24.37
C ILE A 223 -8.33 -0.38 24.17
N GLN A 224 -7.86 -0.14 22.94
CA GLN A 224 -7.07 1.01 22.54
C GLN A 224 -7.80 1.81 21.44
N ALA A 225 -9.09 2.05 21.66
CA ALA A 225 -9.95 2.78 20.73
C ALA A 225 -9.39 4.17 20.33
N PRO A 226 -8.93 5.04 21.24
CA PRO A 226 -8.44 6.36 20.85
C PRO A 226 -7.14 6.32 20.04
N GLN A 227 -6.27 5.33 20.27
CA GLN A 227 -5.06 5.13 19.47
C GLN A 227 -5.41 4.52 18.11
N SER A 228 -6.31 3.54 18.08
CA SER A 228 -6.79 2.92 16.83
C SER A 228 -7.50 3.93 15.92
N LEU A 229 -8.27 4.86 16.49
CA LEU A 229 -8.87 5.98 15.75
C LEU A 229 -7.82 6.80 15.01
N ARG A 230 -6.71 7.16 15.67
CA ARG A 230 -5.63 7.94 15.03
C ARG A 230 -4.95 7.17 13.90
N LEU A 231 -4.72 5.87 14.09
CA LEU A 231 -4.18 5.01 13.02
C LEU A 231 -5.15 4.91 11.84
N LEU A 232 -6.46 4.75 12.09
CA LEU A 232 -7.48 4.72 11.05
C LEU A 232 -7.58 6.05 10.30
N GLN A 233 -7.52 7.17 11.01
CA GLN A 233 -7.47 8.51 10.42
C GLN A 233 -6.22 8.70 9.55
N HIS A 234 -5.06 8.19 9.99
CA HIS A 234 -3.83 8.21 9.18
C HIS A 234 -3.97 7.36 7.93
N LEU A 235 -4.52 6.15 8.04
CA LEU A 235 -4.76 5.27 6.89
C LEU A 235 -5.74 5.90 5.90
N GLU A 236 -6.80 6.55 6.40
CA GLU A 236 -7.78 7.26 5.58
C GLU A 236 -7.19 8.54 4.96
N ALA A 237 -6.36 9.27 5.70
CA ALA A 237 -5.71 10.48 5.23
C ALA A 237 -4.72 10.15 4.11
N LYS A 238 -4.76 10.95 3.03
CA LYS A 238 -3.89 10.81 1.85
C LYS A 238 -3.91 9.42 1.20
N ASP A 239 -4.96 8.63 1.44
CA ASP A 239 -5.09 7.26 0.93
C ASP A 239 -3.88 6.34 1.27
N ALA A 240 -3.27 6.50 2.45
CA ALA A 240 -2.12 5.69 2.88
C ALA A 240 -2.42 4.18 2.87
N TRP A 241 -3.70 3.80 3.06
CA TRP A 241 -4.17 2.42 2.89
C TRP A 241 -3.81 1.79 1.53
N ARG A 242 -3.59 2.59 0.47
CA ARG A 242 -3.19 2.09 -0.86
C ARG A 242 -1.74 1.58 -0.90
N HIS A 243 -0.87 2.03 0.00
CA HIS A 243 0.51 1.54 0.10
C HIS A 243 0.59 0.15 0.72
N LEU A 244 -0.45 -0.27 1.46
CA LEU A 244 -0.52 -1.61 2.03
C LEU A 244 -0.58 -2.66 0.91
N PRO A 245 0.02 -3.85 1.09
CA PRO A 245 -0.12 -4.94 0.11
C PRO A 245 -1.58 -5.31 -0.11
N ARG A 246 -1.96 -5.65 -1.35
CA ARG A 246 -3.32 -6.11 -1.71
C ARG A 246 -3.93 -7.18 -0.78
N PRO A 247 -3.20 -8.22 -0.34
CA PRO A 247 -3.78 -9.18 0.61
C PRO A 247 -4.09 -8.55 1.97
N THR A 248 -3.25 -7.62 2.45
CA THR A 248 -3.49 -6.86 3.68
C THR A 248 -4.66 -5.90 3.51
N GLN A 249 -4.80 -5.23 2.36
CA GLN A 249 -5.96 -4.36 2.07
C GLN A 249 -7.28 -5.13 2.14
N ARG A 250 -7.35 -6.32 1.52
CA ARG A 250 -8.57 -7.17 1.56
C ARG A 250 -8.89 -7.62 2.98
N ARG A 251 -7.87 -8.04 3.74
CA ARG A 251 -8.04 -8.44 5.14
C ARG A 251 -8.45 -7.27 6.02
N LEU A 252 -7.88 -6.09 5.80
CA LEU A 252 -8.26 -4.86 6.48
C LEU A 252 -9.71 -4.52 6.18
N GLN A 253 -10.13 -4.53 4.91
CA GLN A 253 -11.53 -4.31 4.52
C GLN A 253 -12.49 -5.26 5.23
N ALA A 254 -12.19 -6.56 5.25
CA ALA A 254 -12.99 -7.55 5.97
C ALA A 254 -13.04 -7.27 7.49
N THR A 255 -11.92 -6.80 8.05
CA THR A 255 -11.81 -6.46 9.48
C THR A 255 -12.61 -5.20 9.82
N LEU A 256 -12.61 -4.17 8.95
CA LEU A 256 -13.41 -2.96 9.12
C LEU A 256 -14.91 -3.28 9.14
N VAL A 257 -15.37 -4.14 8.23
CA VAL A 257 -16.76 -4.63 8.19
C VAL A 257 -17.10 -5.40 9.45
N SER A 258 -16.20 -6.30 9.88
CA SER A 258 -16.36 -7.05 11.13
C SER A 258 -16.52 -6.10 12.31
N TRP A 259 -15.59 -5.18 12.54
CA TRP A 259 -15.64 -4.24 13.67
C TRP A 259 -16.94 -3.43 13.68
N ARG A 260 -17.41 -2.96 12.51
CA ARG A 260 -18.66 -2.22 12.40
C ARG A 260 -19.90 -3.03 12.77
N SER A 261 -19.90 -4.32 12.45
CA SER A 261 -21.04 -5.21 12.74
C SER A 261 -21.04 -5.76 14.17
N THR A 262 -19.86 -6.02 14.75
CA THR A 262 -19.74 -6.72 16.04
C THR A 262 -19.53 -5.80 17.23
N THR A 263 -19.12 -4.55 17.01
CA THR A 263 -18.69 -3.66 18.10
C THR A 263 -19.80 -2.69 18.50
N GLU A 264 -20.23 -2.76 19.76
CA GLU A 264 -21.19 -1.81 20.31
C GLU A 264 -20.54 -0.46 20.62
N ALA A 265 -21.15 0.62 20.12
CA ALA A 265 -20.55 1.95 20.16
C ALA A 265 -20.81 2.70 21.49
N LYS A 266 -20.35 2.11 22.61
CA LYS A 266 -20.56 2.63 23.97
C LYS A 266 -19.76 3.90 24.26
N GLU A 267 -18.51 3.95 23.81
CA GLU A 267 -17.60 5.07 24.07
C GLU A 267 -17.52 6.06 22.89
N PRO A 268 -17.27 7.37 23.14
CA PRO A 268 -17.15 8.37 22.08
C PRO A 268 -15.99 8.05 21.11
N ALA A 269 -14.82 7.68 21.62
CA ALA A 269 -13.67 7.33 20.78
C ALA A 269 -13.94 6.13 19.86
N LEU A 270 -14.75 5.17 20.32
CA LEU A 270 -15.15 3.99 19.56
C LEU A 270 -16.17 4.35 18.48
N ARG A 271 -17.13 5.23 18.78
CA ARG A 271 -18.08 5.77 17.79
C ARG A 271 -17.34 6.47 16.65
N ASP A 272 -16.39 7.34 16.98
CA ASP A 272 -15.58 8.05 15.99
C ASP A 272 -14.73 7.08 15.16
N ALA A 273 -14.13 6.06 15.81
CA ALA A 273 -13.36 5.03 15.11
C ALA A 273 -14.23 4.25 14.11
N LEU A 274 -15.45 3.86 14.50
CA LEU A 274 -16.39 3.17 13.62
C LEU A 274 -16.86 4.05 12.45
N ALA A 275 -17.02 5.37 12.66
CA ALA A 275 -17.34 6.30 11.58
C ALA A 275 -16.21 6.38 10.54
N VAL A 276 -14.95 6.44 10.99
CA VAL A 276 -13.77 6.39 10.10
C VAL A 276 -13.66 5.04 9.40
N CYS A 277 -13.94 3.93 10.09
CA CYS A 277 -14.00 2.60 9.47
C CYS A 277 -14.99 2.57 8.30
N GLN A 278 -16.18 3.16 8.45
CA GLN A 278 -17.18 3.24 7.39
C GLN A 278 -16.73 4.11 6.20
N ALA A 279 -16.05 5.23 6.46
CA ALA A 279 -15.50 6.07 5.41
C ALA A 279 -14.41 5.33 4.62
N LEU A 280 -13.51 4.65 5.33
CA LEU A 280 -12.44 3.87 4.76
C LEU A 280 -12.96 2.64 3.98
N GLU A 281 -13.96 1.94 4.51
CA GLU A 281 -14.65 0.83 3.85
C GLU A 281 -15.23 1.26 2.50
N ARG A 282 -15.90 2.42 2.44
CA ARG A 282 -16.45 2.97 1.19
C ARG A 282 -15.36 3.31 0.18
N LYS A 283 -14.22 3.85 0.64
CA LYS A 283 -13.06 4.16 -0.22
C LYS A 283 -12.41 2.89 -0.78
N MET A 284 -12.24 1.86 0.05
CA MET A 284 -11.66 0.57 -0.35
C MET A 284 -12.63 -0.27 -1.20
N GLY A 285 -13.93 -0.18 -0.91
CA GLY A 285 -15.00 -0.87 -1.61
C GLY A 285 -15.49 -0.18 -2.87
N GLY A 286 -14.87 0.94 -3.26
CA GLY A 286 -15.14 1.58 -4.55
C GLY A 286 -15.01 0.55 -5.67
N PRO A 287 -16.02 0.39 -6.53
CA PRO A 287 -15.92 -0.54 -7.64
C PRO A 287 -14.70 -0.14 -8.46
N GLY A 288 -13.73 -1.04 -8.59
CA GLY A 288 -12.67 -0.86 -9.58
C GLY A 288 -13.33 -0.53 -10.92
N PHE A 289 -12.74 0.40 -11.66
CA PHE A 289 -13.30 0.83 -12.94
C PHE A 289 -13.70 -0.41 -13.75
N PRO A 290 -14.96 -0.54 -14.21
CA PRO A 290 -15.54 -1.81 -14.63
C PRO A 290 -15.09 -2.19 -16.05
N TRP A 291 -13.77 -2.24 -16.27
CA TRP A 291 -13.11 -2.51 -17.55
C TRP A 291 -13.69 -3.73 -18.25
N VAL A 292 -13.94 -4.81 -17.50
CA VAL A 292 -14.51 -6.05 -18.06
C VAL A 292 -15.95 -5.83 -18.54
N ARG A 293 -16.79 -5.13 -17.77
CA ARG A 293 -18.18 -4.87 -18.19
C ARG A 293 -18.21 -3.92 -19.38
N LEU A 294 -17.36 -2.89 -19.36
CA LEU A 294 -17.26 -1.91 -20.43
C LEU A 294 -16.76 -2.58 -21.73
N LEU A 295 -15.72 -3.40 -21.65
CA LEU A 295 -15.23 -4.23 -22.76
C LEU A 295 -16.32 -5.16 -23.30
N LEU A 296 -17.07 -5.83 -22.42
CA LEU A 296 -18.12 -6.75 -22.85
C LEU A 296 -19.26 -6.01 -23.54
N THR A 297 -19.65 -4.84 -23.02
CA THR A 297 -20.67 -3.98 -23.65
C THR A 297 -20.20 -3.42 -24.99
N THR A 298 -18.93 -3.01 -25.12
CA THR A 298 -18.41 -2.51 -26.40
C THR A 298 -18.30 -3.61 -27.45
N VAL A 299 -17.95 -4.83 -27.06
CA VAL A 299 -17.95 -6.00 -27.97
C VAL A 299 -19.36 -6.34 -28.43
N VAL A 300 -20.33 -6.41 -27.51
CA VAL A 300 -21.73 -6.71 -27.86
C VAL A 300 -22.32 -5.64 -28.79
N LEU A 301 -22.08 -4.35 -28.50
CA LEU A 301 -22.52 -3.25 -29.34
C LEU A 301 -21.79 -3.22 -30.70
N GLY A 302 -20.50 -3.53 -30.73
CA GLY A 302 -19.71 -3.58 -31.95
C GLY A 302 -20.16 -4.71 -32.88
N VAL A 303 -20.30 -5.93 -32.36
CA VAL A 303 -20.78 -7.08 -33.13
C VAL A 303 -22.24 -6.89 -33.56
N GLY A 304 -23.10 -6.41 -32.65
CA GLY A 304 -24.49 -6.10 -32.98
C GLY A 304 -24.62 -5.01 -34.05
N GLY A 305 -23.77 -3.98 -33.99
CA GLY A 305 -23.70 -2.92 -34.99
C GLY A 305 -23.23 -3.40 -36.36
N LEU A 306 -22.23 -4.29 -36.41
CA LEU A 306 -21.75 -4.89 -37.66
C LEU A 306 -22.82 -5.79 -38.32
N VAL A 307 -23.51 -6.60 -37.53
CA VAL A 307 -24.63 -7.43 -38.01
C VAL A 307 -25.78 -6.56 -38.52
N PHE A 308 -26.11 -5.49 -37.80
CA PHE A 308 -27.13 -4.54 -38.21
C PHE A 308 -26.75 -3.80 -39.51
N TRP A 309 -25.48 -3.39 -39.64
CA TRP A 309 -24.94 -2.76 -40.83
C TRP A 309 -25.01 -3.69 -42.06
N ASP A 310 -24.53 -4.92 -41.92
CA ASP A 310 -24.53 -5.94 -42.99
C ASP A 310 -25.97 -6.28 -43.45
N VAL A 311 -26.86 -6.57 -42.50
CA VAL A 311 -28.23 -7.01 -42.81
C VAL A 311 -29.09 -5.86 -43.33
N ARG A 312 -29.07 -4.70 -42.65
CA ARG A 312 -30.03 -3.61 -42.92
C ARG A 312 -29.50 -2.56 -43.90
N LEU A 313 -28.24 -2.16 -43.78
CA LEU A 313 -27.67 -1.06 -44.56
C LEU A 313 -27.05 -1.54 -45.89
N GLN A 314 -26.37 -2.69 -45.91
CA GLN A 314 -25.79 -3.22 -47.16
C GLN A 314 -26.78 -4.07 -47.96
N HIS A 315 -27.58 -4.92 -47.31
CA HIS A 315 -28.41 -5.92 -47.99
C HIS A 315 -29.92 -5.64 -47.91
N GLY A 316 -30.30 -4.41 -47.55
CA GLY A 316 -31.69 -3.91 -47.64
C GLY A 316 -32.69 -4.67 -46.76
N GLY A 317 -32.23 -5.27 -45.66
CA GLY A 317 -33.05 -6.01 -44.71
C GLY A 317 -33.30 -7.48 -45.05
N ARG A 318 -32.70 -8.02 -46.12
CA ARG A 318 -32.84 -9.43 -46.50
C ARG A 318 -31.71 -10.27 -45.90
N PHE A 319 -32.00 -10.92 -44.76
CA PHE A 319 -31.03 -11.73 -44.01
C PHE A 319 -30.37 -12.83 -44.85
N GLU A 320 -31.12 -13.52 -45.72
CA GLU A 320 -30.61 -14.64 -46.53
C GLU A 320 -29.49 -14.26 -47.53
N ARG A 321 -29.32 -12.97 -47.81
CA ARG A 321 -28.28 -12.46 -48.72
C ARG A 321 -27.08 -11.84 -48.01
N SER A 322 -27.12 -11.71 -46.68
CA SER A 322 -26.09 -10.99 -45.93
C SER A 322 -24.87 -11.88 -45.67
N GLY A 323 -23.69 -11.25 -45.52
CA GLY A 323 -22.46 -11.98 -45.18
C GLY A 323 -22.56 -12.70 -43.83
N THR A 324 -23.32 -12.14 -42.89
CA THR A 324 -23.64 -12.75 -41.59
C THR A 324 -24.39 -14.09 -41.75
N HIS A 325 -25.31 -14.21 -42.71
CA HIS A 325 -26.02 -15.47 -42.96
C HIS A 325 -25.11 -16.56 -43.54
N ALA A 326 -24.21 -16.19 -44.47
CA ALA A 326 -23.21 -17.11 -45.01
C ALA A 326 -22.27 -17.62 -43.90
N LEU A 327 -21.76 -16.72 -43.05
CA LEU A 327 -20.92 -17.08 -41.91
C LEU A 327 -21.64 -17.99 -40.90
N LEU A 328 -22.91 -17.74 -40.60
CA LEU A 328 -23.72 -18.58 -39.70
C LEU A 328 -24.02 -19.96 -40.31
N LYS A 329 -24.12 -20.05 -41.65
CA LYS A 329 -24.30 -21.31 -42.37
C LYS A 329 -23.01 -22.13 -42.41
N ASP A 330 -21.88 -21.49 -42.69
CA ASP A 330 -20.56 -22.13 -42.77
C ASP A 330 -20.08 -22.63 -41.40
N THR A 331 -20.48 -21.96 -40.32
CA THR A 331 -20.20 -22.37 -38.93
C THR A 331 -21.22 -23.37 -38.36
N GLY A 332 -22.27 -23.72 -39.10
CA GLY A 332 -23.32 -24.65 -38.65
C GLY A 332 -24.24 -24.09 -37.55
N LEU A 333 -24.12 -22.81 -37.20
CA LEU A 333 -24.88 -22.16 -36.11
C LEU A 333 -26.21 -21.55 -36.57
N LEU A 334 -26.56 -21.68 -37.85
CA LEU A 334 -27.75 -21.05 -38.43
C LEU A 334 -29.06 -21.45 -37.72
N SER A 335 -29.22 -22.72 -37.35
CA SER A 335 -30.42 -23.23 -36.68
C SER A 335 -30.54 -22.73 -35.23
N ALA A 336 -29.41 -22.64 -34.52
CA ALA A 336 -29.34 -22.03 -33.18
C ALA A 336 -29.65 -20.53 -33.24
N TRP A 337 -29.13 -19.82 -34.26
CA TRP A 337 -29.45 -18.42 -34.50
C TRP A 337 -30.95 -18.22 -34.75
N GLN A 338 -31.54 -18.97 -35.69
CA GLN A 338 -32.97 -18.88 -36.01
C GLN A 338 -33.87 -19.17 -34.79
N LYS A 339 -33.50 -20.16 -33.97
CA LYS A 339 -34.20 -20.49 -32.73
C LYS A 339 -34.07 -19.36 -31.70
N SER A 340 -32.88 -18.78 -31.54
CA SER A 340 -32.67 -17.66 -30.61
C SER A 340 -33.32 -16.37 -31.08
N SER A 341 -33.34 -16.08 -32.39
CA SER A 341 -33.94 -14.88 -32.96
C SER A 341 -35.47 -14.88 -32.86
N THR A 342 -36.09 -16.06 -33.00
CA THR A 342 -37.55 -16.21 -32.85
C THR A 342 -37.96 -16.05 -31.40
N GLN A 343 -37.21 -16.63 -30.44
CA GLN A 343 -37.42 -16.40 -29.01
C GLN A 343 -37.20 -14.93 -28.62
N ALA A 344 -36.13 -14.30 -29.12
CA ALA A 344 -35.86 -12.88 -28.87
C ALA A 344 -36.98 -11.97 -29.42
N ALA A 345 -37.52 -12.28 -30.61
CA ALA A 345 -38.64 -11.55 -31.17
C ALA A 345 -39.91 -11.64 -30.31
N VAL A 346 -40.20 -12.83 -29.75
CA VAL A 346 -41.33 -13.02 -28.82
C VAL A 346 -41.14 -12.18 -27.56
N TYR A 347 -39.98 -12.25 -26.91
CA TYR A 347 -39.71 -11.44 -25.71
C TYR A 347 -39.67 -9.94 -25.98
N LEU A 348 -39.18 -9.50 -27.14
CA LEU A 348 -39.21 -8.09 -27.54
C LEU A 348 -40.65 -7.60 -27.78
N ASN A 349 -41.51 -8.45 -28.32
CA ASN A 349 -42.92 -8.12 -28.53
C ASN A 349 -43.71 -8.09 -27.21
N GLU A 350 -43.45 -9.04 -26.29
CA GLU A 350 -44.01 -9.02 -24.94
C GLU A 350 -43.49 -7.82 -24.13
N GLY A 351 -42.21 -7.49 -24.27
CA GLY A 351 -41.60 -6.33 -23.64
C GLY A 351 -42.15 -5.00 -24.18
N SER A 352 -42.37 -4.90 -25.49
CA SER A 352 -42.91 -3.68 -26.12
C SER A 352 -44.38 -3.46 -25.79
N THR A 353 -45.18 -4.54 -25.73
CA THR A 353 -46.60 -4.49 -25.33
C THR A 353 -46.72 -4.15 -23.85
N TRP A 354 -45.95 -4.79 -22.97
CA TRP A 354 -45.85 -4.41 -21.57
C TRP A 354 -45.41 -2.96 -21.38
N ALA A 355 -44.40 -2.50 -22.14
CA ALA A 355 -43.92 -1.14 -22.10
C ALA A 355 -45.01 -0.15 -22.54
N ALA A 356 -45.73 -0.45 -23.64
CA ALA A 356 -46.83 0.38 -24.13
C ALA A 356 -47.97 0.48 -23.10
N GLU A 357 -48.25 -0.59 -22.35
CA GLU A 357 -49.29 -0.59 -21.32
C GLU A 357 -48.87 0.10 -20.02
N LYS A 358 -47.63 -0.10 -19.57
CA LYS A 358 -47.18 0.35 -18.25
C LYS A 358 -46.50 1.71 -18.28
N LEU A 359 -45.68 2.05 -19.29
CA LEU A 359 -44.98 3.35 -19.33
C LEU A 359 -45.92 4.55 -19.15
N PRO A 360 -47.11 4.63 -19.78
CA PRO A 360 -48.00 5.79 -19.62
C PRO A 360 -48.48 5.96 -18.17
N VAL A 361 -48.68 4.85 -17.45
CA VAL A 361 -49.12 4.84 -16.05
C VAL A 361 -47.97 5.28 -15.12
N TRP A 362 -46.77 4.75 -15.34
CA TRP A 362 -45.59 5.17 -14.58
C TRP A 362 -45.19 6.62 -14.87
N TYR A 363 -45.30 7.05 -16.13
CA TYR A 363 -45.02 8.42 -16.55
C TYR A 363 -46.01 9.41 -15.92
N SER A 364 -47.30 9.07 -15.90
CA SER A 364 -48.32 9.91 -15.27
C SER A 364 -48.19 9.96 -13.74
N GLU A 365 -47.81 8.86 -13.08
CA GLU A 365 -47.56 8.87 -11.63
C GLU A 365 -46.26 9.60 -11.27
N ALA A 366 -45.21 9.45 -12.09
CA ALA A 366 -43.94 10.16 -11.92
C ALA A 366 -44.11 11.66 -12.17
N SER A 367 -44.83 12.07 -13.21
CA SER A 367 -45.11 13.48 -13.48
C SER A 367 -45.98 14.10 -12.39
N ARG A 368 -46.94 13.35 -11.82
CA ARG A 368 -47.76 13.80 -10.69
C ARG A 368 -46.94 14.01 -9.41
N ARG A 369 -45.96 13.15 -9.12
CA ARG A 369 -45.13 13.24 -7.91
C ARG A 369 -43.94 14.19 -8.05
N LEU A 370 -43.33 14.25 -9.23
CA LEU A 370 -42.13 15.05 -9.49
C LEU A 370 -42.42 16.40 -10.12
N GLY A 371 -43.59 16.62 -10.73
CA GLY A 371 -43.98 17.89 -11.33
C GLY A 371 -43.90 19.08 -10.36
N PRO A 372 -44.63 19.07 -9.23
CA PRO A 372 -44.63 20.19 -8.27
C PRO A 372 -43.24 20.58 -7.70
N PRO A 373 -42.38 19.63 -7.27
CA PRO A 373 -41.04 19.98 -6.81
C PRO A 373 -40.11 20.46 -7.94
N LEU A 374 -40.33 20.00 -9.18
CA LEU A 374 -39.51 20.40 -10.32
C LEU A 374 -39.89 21.78 -10.85
N GLU A 375 -41.19 22.14 -10.84
CA GLU A 375 -41.67 23.49 -11.14
C GLU A 375 -41.17 24.50 -10.10
N THR A 376 -41.24 24.17 -8.81
CA THR A 376 -40.69 25.03 -7.74
C THR A 376 -39.17 25.16 -7.81
N ALA A 377 -38.45 24.08 -8.14
CA ALA A 377 -37.00 24.14 -8.39
C ALA A 377 -36.67 24.98 -9.63
N TRP A 378 -37.46 24.90 -10.69
CA TRP A 378 -37.30 25.70 -11.90
C TRP A 378 -37.53 27.18 -11.65
N GLU A 379 -38.57 27.54 -10.87
CA GLU A 379 -38.81 28.92 -10.45
C GLU A 379 -37.68 29.47 -9.57
N GLN A 380 -37.14 28.66 -8.67
CA GLN A 380 -35.98 29.04 -7.85
C GLN A 380 -34.74 29.27 -8.73
N LEU A 381 -34.49 28.38 -9.69
CA LEU A 381 -33.38 28.50 -10.62
C LEU A 381 -33.51 29.74 -11.51
N ALA A 382 -34.73 30.05 -11.97
CA ALA A 382 -35.03 31.26 -12.76
C ALA A 382 -34.83 32.54 -11.94
N LYS A 383 -35.24 32.55 -10.66
CA LYS A 383 -34.99 33.69 -9.75
C LYS A 383 -33.49 33.87 -9.47
N LEU A 384 -32.76 32.77 -9.25
CA LEU A 384 -31.31 32.79 -9.04
C LEU A 384 -30.54 33.22 -10.29
N SER A 385 -30.98 32.82 -11.50
CA SER A 385 -30.31 33.22 -12.74
C SER A 385 -30.51 34.71 -13.03
N VAL A 386 -31.70 35.25 -12.76
CA VAL A 386 -31.96 36.70 -12.85
C VAL A 386 -31.16 37.48 -11.80
N ALA A 387 -31.10 36.99 -10.54
CA ALA A 387 -30.31 37.61 -9.48
C ALA A 387 -28.79 37.55 -9.74
N ALA A 388 -28.30 36.44 -10.30
CA ALA A 388 -26.91 36.31 -10.73
C ALA A 388 -26.59 37.25 -11.89
N TRP A 389 -27.53 37.40 -12.84
CA TRP A 389 -27.38 38.32 -13.97
C TRP A 389 -27.33 39.79 -13.52
N THR A 390 -28.20 40.22 -12.61
CA THR A 390 -28.19 41.58 -12.05
C THR A 390 -26.97 41.83 -11.17
N ASN A 391 -26.57 40.88 -10.32
CA ASN A 391 -25.35 41.01 -9.49
C ASN A 391 -24.05 41.02 -10.31
N SER A 392 -24.07 40.51 -11.55
CA SER A 392 -22.90 40.53 -12.45
C SER A 392 -22.71 41.86 -13.19
N GLU A 393 -23.62 42.85 -13.05
CA GLU A 393 -23.54 44.16 -13.70
C GLU A 393 -22.21 44.93 -13.48
N PRO A 394 -21.64 45.01 -12.25
CA PRO A 394 -20.34 45.67 -12.04
C PRO A 394 -19.19 44.94 -12.74
N LEU A 395 -19.24 43.61 -12.81
CA LEU A 395 -18.24 42.80 -13.52
C LEU A 395 -18.39 42.97 -15.05
N ARG A 396 -19.62 43.00 -15.57
CA ARG A 396 -19.88 43.20 -17.01
C ARG A 396 -19.39 44.57 -17.49
N THR A 397 -19.61 45.63 -16.71
CA THR A 397 -19.13 46.98 -17.03
C THR A 397 -17.61 47.11 -16.95
N GLN A 398 -16.96 46.39 -16.01
CA GLN A 398 -15.51 46.32 -15.92
C GLN A 398 -14.88 45.51 -17.07
N VAL A 399 -15.51 44.41 -17.49
CA VAL A 399 -15.10 43.61 -18.65
C VAL A 399 -15.23 44.42 -19.94
N LEU A 400 -16.34 45.15 -20.14
CA LEU A 400 -16.53 46.05 -21.28
C LEU A 400 -15.41 47.11 -21.39
N ARG A 401 -14.95 47.64 -20.24
CA ARG A 401 -13.85 48.61 -20.18
C ARG A 401 -12.48 48.01 -20.52
N HIS A 402 -12.29 46.70 -20.31
CA HIS A 402 -11.06 45.96 -20.58
C HIS A 402 -11.11 45.03 -21.81
N THR A 403 -12.17 45.12 -22.62
CA THR A 403 -12.36 44.31 -23.84
C THR A 403 -11.18 44.40 -24.80
N HIS A 404 -10.62 45.59 -25.00
CA HIS A 404 -9.47 45.80 -25.90
C HIS A 404 -8.20 45.09 -25.40
N SER A 405 -7.92 45.10 -24.10
CA SER A 405 -6.78 44.40 -23.51
C SER A 405 -6.95 42.87 -23.55
N LEU A 406 -8.18 42.37 -23.38
CA LEU A 406 -8.48 40.93 -23.43
C LEU A 406 -8.44 40.39 -24.86
N LEU A 407 -8.81 41.19 -25.87
CA LEU A 407 -8.71 40.83 -27.28
C LEU A 407 -7.26 40.71 -27.76
N LEU A 408 -6.39 41.63 -27.32
CA LEU A 408 -4.94 41.55 -27.61
C LEU A 408 -4.31 40.34 -26.93
N TRP A 409 -4.65 40.08 -25.66
CA TRP A 409 -4.18 38.90 -24.92
C TRP A 409 -4.69 37.59 -25.54
N GLY A 410 -5.95 37.55 -25.98
CA GLY A 410 -6.52 36.39 -26.67
C GLY A 410 -5.85 36.12 -28.03
N ASN A 411 -5.51 37.16 -28.78
CA ASN A 411 -4.85 37.02 -30.08
C ASN A 411 -3.43 36.42 -29.98
N GLU A 412 -2.74 36.61 -28.85
CA GLU A 412 -1.42 35.99 -28.60
C GLU A 412 -1.53 34.54 -28.11
N TRP A 413 -2.58 34.18 -27.37
CA TRP A 413 -2.71 32.85 -26.75
C TRP A 413 -3.44 31.80 -27.59
N VAL A 414 -4.30 32.22 -28.52
CA VAL A 414 -5.05 31.31 -29.40
C VAL A 414 -4.13 30.41 -30.26
N PRO A 415 -3.04 30.89 -30.88
CA PRO A 415 -2.14 30.03 -31.65
C PRO A 415 -1.46 28.96 -30.78
N VAL A 416 -1.01 29.35 -29.58
CA VAL A 416 -0.28 28.47 -28.64
C VAL A 416 -1.17 27.35 -28.11
N CYS A 417 -2.43 27.67 -27.78
CA CYS A 417 -3.40 26.68 -27.33
C CYS A 417 -3.81 25.72 -28.46
N VAL A 418 -3.98 26.22 -29.69
CA VAL A 418 -4.35 25.37 -30.83
C VAL A 418 -3.21 24.41 -31.17
N GLU A 419 -1.95 24.86 -31.19
CA GLU A 419 -0.80 23.99 -31.40
C GLU A 419 -0.65 22.94 -30.28
N SER A 420 -0.84 23.34 -29.02
CA SER A 420 -0.75 22.42 -27.87
C SER A 420 -1.85 21.35 -27.90
N VAL A 421 -3.09 21.73 -28.22
CA VAL A 421 -4.23 20.79 -28.28
C VAL A 421 -4.10 19.85 -29.48
N LEU A 422 -3.68 20.36 -30.64
CA LEU A 422 -3.42 19.51 -31.81
C LEU A 422 -2.25 18.55 -31.57
N GLY A 423 -1.20 18.99 -30.86
CA GLY A 423 -0.09 18.13 -30.44
C GLY A 423 -0.54 16.99 -29.52
N VAL A 424 -1.29 17.31 -28.46
CA VAL A 424 -1.85 16.30 -27.54
C VAL A 424 -2.84 15.37 -28.24
N ALA A 425 -3.65 15.88 -29.18
CA ALA A 425 -4.56 15.06 -29.98
C ALA A 425 -3.80 14.09 -30.91
N HIS A 426 -2.67 14.53 -31.48
CA HIS A 426 -1.83 13.69 -32.32
C HIS A 426 -1.09 12.61 -31.53
N GLU A 427 -0.54 12.95 -30.36
CA GLU A 427 0.11 12.00 -29.46
C GLU A 427 -0.88 10.96 -28.90
N THR A 428 -2.09 11.39 -28.55
CA THR A 428 -3.12 10.45 -28.08
C THR A 428 -3.61 9.55 -29.22
N TRP A 429 -3.74 10.06 -30.45
CA TRP A 429 -4.11 9.25 -31.60
C TRP A 429 -3.04 8.21 -31.97
N SER A 430 -1.75 8.54 -31.87
CA SER A 430 -0.67 7.59 -32.15
C SER A 430 -0.60 6.46 -31.13
N VAL A 431 -0.83 6.76 -29.84
CA VAL A 431 -0.89 5.75 -28.77
C VAL A 431 -2.12 4.84 -28.94
N VAL A 432 -3.29 5.40 -29.25
CA VAL A 432 -4.51 4.62 -29.52
C VAL A 432 -4.31 3.74 -30.74
N GLY A 433 -3.75 4.26 -31.82
CA GLY A 433 -3.42 3.50 -33.02
C GLY A 433 -2.47 2.33 -32.74
N GLY A 434 -1.43 2.57 -31.93
CA GLY A 434 -0.48 1.52 -31.50
C GLY A 434 -1.14 0.41 -30.68
N CYS A 435 -1.99 0.76 -29.72
CA CYS A 435 -2.74 -0.21 -28.92
C CYS A 435 -3.71 -1.05 -29.77
N VAL A 436 -4.40 -0.43 -30.73
CA VAL A 436 -5.31 -1.12 -31.65
C VAL A 436 -4.54 -2.06 -32.57
N GLY A 437 -3.39 -1.64 -33.08
CA GLY A 437 -2.50 -2.48 -33.88
C GLY A 437 -2.00 -3.71 -33.11
N TRP A 438 -1.51 -3.50 -31.87
CA TRP A 438 -1.05 -4.58 -31.01
C TRP A 438 -2.15 -5.59 -30.68
N LEU A 439 -3.38 -5.12 -30.40
CA LEU A 439 -4.55 -5.97 -30.18
C LEU A 439 -4.90 -6.79 -31.42
N LEU A 440 -4.89 -6.19 -32.60
CA LEU A 440 -5.17 -6.88 -33.87
C LEU A 440 -4.11 -7.96 -34.16
N GLU A 441 -2.83 -7.67 -33.94
CA GLU A 441 -1.76 -8.66 -34.08
C GLU A 441 -1.95 -9.85 -33.13
N HIS A 442 -2.34 -9.61 -31.88
CA HIS A 442 -2.58 -10.67 -30.90
C HIS A 442 -3.83 -11.50 -31.22
N VAL A 443 -4.88 -10.88 -31.75
CA VAL A 443 -6.09 -11.59 -32.21
C VAL A 443 -5.76 -12.47 -33.42
N VAL A 444 -4.99 -11.96 -34.39
CA VAL A 444 -4.55 -12.74 -35.55
C VAL A 444 -3.62 -13.88 -35.14
N HIS A 445 -2.69 -13.63 -34.22
CA HIS A 445 -1.80 -14.67 -33.69
C HIS A 445 -2.58 -15.75 -32.92
N GLY A 446 -3.53 -15.34 -32.07
CA GLY A 446 -4.42 -16.26 -31.35
C GLY A 446 -5.31 -17.06 -32.30
N ALA A 447 -5.84 -16.46 -33.36
CA ALA A 447 -6.62 -17.14 -34.40
C ALA A 447 -5.77 -18.17 -35.16
N ARG A 448 -4.50 -17.86 -35.45
CA ARG A 448 -3.56 -18.81 -36.07
C ARG A 448 -3.21 -19.96 -35.15
N LEU A 449 -2.97 -19.71 -33.86
CA LEU A 449 -2.68 -20.74 -32.87
C LEU A 449 -3.87 -21.66 -32.63
N SER A 450 -5.08 -21.09 -32.55
CA SER A 450 -6.32 -21.87 -32.41
C SER A 450 -6.63 -22.65 -33.68
N ALA A 451 -6.36 -22.11 -34.88
CA ALA A 451 -6.47 -22.86 -36.13
C ALA A 451 -5.48 -24.04 -36.18
N HIS A 452 -4.22 -23.84 -35.78
CA HIS A 452 -3.23 -24.93 -35.69
C HIS A 452 -3.63 -25.98 -34.64
N TRP A 453 -4.13 -25.55 -33.49
CA TRP A 453 -4.63 -26.47 -32.46
C TRP A 453 -5.85 -27.26 -32.95
N LEU A 454 -6.76 -26.63 -33.70
CA LEU A 454 -7.93 -27.28 -34.29
C LEU A 454 -7.52 -28.27 -35.40
N THR A 455 -6.54 -27.95 -36.24
CA THR A 455 -6.05 -28.90 -37.25
C THR A 455 -5.35 -30.09 -36.61
N ASP A 456 -4.53 -29.86 -35.58
CA ASP A 456 -3.71 -30.92 -34.96
C ASP A 456 -4.50 -31.81 -33.98
N ASN A 457 -5.59 -31.32 -33.39
CA ASN A 457 -6.38 -32.11 -32.43
C ASN A 457 -7.70 -32.64 -33.01
N LEU A 458 -8.25 -32.00 -34.04
CA LEU A 458 -9.57 -32.32 -34.58
C LEU A 458 -9.51 -33.03 -35.95
N LEU A 459 -8.44 -32.85 -36.75
CA LEU A 459 -8.29 -33.48 -38.06
C LEU A 459 -7.28 -34.64 -38.10
N THR A 460 -6.42 -34.79 -37.09
CA THR A 460 -5.49 -35.92 -36.94
C THR A 460 -5.83 -36.80 -35.73
N GLY A 461 -7.00 -37.45 -35.77
CA GLY A 461 -7.17 -38.83 -35.30
C GLY A 461 -7.27 -39.15 -33.80
N SER A 462 -7.30 -38.18 -32.87
CA SER A 462 -7.40 -38.48 -31.42
C SER A 462 -8.84 -38.58 -30.87
N TRP A 463 -9.84 -38.09 -31.59
CA TRP A 463 -11.25 -38.07 -31.15
C TRP A 463 -12.22 -38.60 -32.22
N SER A 464 -12.04 -39.85 -32.66
CA SER A 464 -13.07 -40.53 -33.47
C SER A 464 -14.35 -40.77 -32.63
N PRO A 465 -15.55 -40.71 -33.23
CA PRO A 465 -16.81 -40.87 -32.51
C PRO A 465 -16.92 -42.19 -31.72
N GLU A 466 -16.22 -43.23 -32.15
CA GLU A 466 -16.18 -44.54 -31.50
C GLU A 466 -15.49 -44.51 -30.12
N LYS A 467 -14.41 -43.71 -29.96
CA LYS A 467 -13.72 -43.57 -28.66
C LYS A 467 -14.46 -42.65 -27.68
N LEU A 468 -15.23 -41.71 -28.20
CA LEU A 468 -16.07 -40.83 -27.39
C LEU A 468 -17.24 -41.62 -26.79
N GLN A 469 -17.77 -42.57 -27.54
CA GLN A 469 -18.79 -43.50 -27.07
C GLN A 469 -18.23 -44.48 -26.02
N SER A 470 -16.99 -44.98 -26.20
CA SER A 470 -16.37 -45.87 -25.20
C SER A 470 -16.09 -45.15 -23.87
N HIS A 471 -15.60 -43.92 -23.89
CA HIS A 471 -15.36 -43.15 -22.67
C HIS A 471 -16.64 -42.71 -21.96
N ALA A 472 -17.71 -42.42 -22.70
CA ALA A 472 -19.02 -42.14 -22.12
C ALA A 472 -19.58 -43.37 -21.38
N VAL A 473 -19.39 -44.57 -21.95
CA VAL A 473 -19.80 -45.85 -21.33
C VAL A 473 -18.96 -46.15 -20.08
N GLU A 474 -17.65 -45.94 -20.13
CA GLU A 474 -16.77 -46.09 -18.95
C GLU A 474 -17.17 -45.14 -17.82
N PHE A 475 -17.44 -43.88 -18.14
CA PHE A 475 -17.87 -42.88 -17.16
C PHE A 475 -19.23 -43.23 -16.53
N ALA A 476 -20.19 -43.68 -17.33
CA ALA A 476 -21.50 -44.13 -16.83
C ALA A 476 -21.35 -45.34 -15.89
N SER A 477 -20.48 -46.29 -16.23
CA SER A 477 -20.21 -47.47 -15.40
C SER A 477 -19.55 -47.11 -14.06
N ALA A 478 -18.65 -46.13 -14.05
CA ALA A 478 -17.99 -45.64 -12.83
C ALA A 478 -18.96 -44.91 -11.89
N MET A 479 -19.86 -44.10 -12.46
CA MET A 479 -20.92 -43.41 -11.72
C MET A 479 -21.92 -44.39 -11.08
N GLN A 480 -22.29 -45.45 -11.81
CA GLN A 480 -23.19 -46.48 -11.29
C GLN A 480 -22.56 -47.26 -10.13
N LYS A 481 -21.25 -47.52 -10.18
CA LYS A 481 -20.50 -48.18 -9.09
C LYS A 481 -20.45 -47.31 -7.84
N GLN A 482 -20.23 -46.01 -7.97
CA GLN A 482 -20.28 -45.04 -6.87
C GLN A 482 -21.68 -44.93 -6.25
N ALA A 483 -22.73 -44.94 -7.08
CA ALA A 483 -24.11 -44.91 -6.61
C ALA A 483 -24.49 -46.17 -5.80
N GLN A 484 -24.04 -47.36 -6.21
CA GLN A 484 -24.27 -48.60 -5.47
C GLN A 484 -23.57 -48.60 -4.10
N VAL A 485 -22.36 -48.07 -4.02
CA VAL A 485 -21.63 -47.92 -2.75
C VAL A 485 -22.36 -46.95 -1.82
N ALA A 486 -22.88 -45.83 -2.34
CA ALA A 486 -23.65 -44.87 -1.56
C ALA A 486 -24.98 -45.47 -1.04
N VAL A 487 -25.66 -46.28 -1.86
CA VAL A 487 -26.90 -46.97 -1.46
C VAL A 487 -26.62 -48.05 -0.40
N HIS A 488 -25.55 -48.83 -0.56
CA HIS A 488 -25.15 -49.83 0.45
C HIS A 488 -24.82 -49.18 1.80
N TRP A 489 -24.09 -48.06 1.76
CA TRP A 489 -23.78 -47.27 2.96
C TRP A 489 -25.04 -46.68 3.63
N LEU A 490 -26.04 -46.26 2.85
CA LEU A 490 -27.33 -45.81 3.38
C LEU A 490 -28.12 -46.95 4.05
N TRP A 491 -28.07 -48.15 3.47
CA TRP A 491 -28.71 -49.34 4.04
C TRP A 491 -28.06 -49.81 5.33
N GLU A 492 -26.73 -49.79 5.44
CA GLU A 492 -26.02 -50.08 6.69
C GLU A 492 -26.40 -49.12 7.81
N ARG A 493 -26.63 -47.84 7.48
CA ARG A 493 -26.98 -46.79 8.45
C ARG A 493 -28.44 -46.80 8.88
N LEU A 494 -29.34 -47.30 8.02
CA LEU A 494 -30.75 -47.47 8.31
C LEU A 494 -31.05 -48.81 9.02
N GLY A 495 -30.22 -49.84 8.80
CA GLY A 495 -30.32 -51.13 9.50
C GLY A 495 -29.84 -51.11 10.95
N SER A 496 -29.01 -50.14 11.35
CA SER A 496 -28.54 -49.97 12.74
C SER A 496 -29.46 -49.10 13.61
N ALA A 497 -30.69 -48.81 13.15
CA ALA A 497 -31.68 -47.98 13.85
C ALA A 497 -32.96 -48.74 14.25
N GLN A 498 -32.88 -50.07 14.33
CA GLN A 498 -33.77 -50.96 15.10
C GLN A 498 -32.93 -51.67 16.16
#